data_AF-A0AAU1F2A7-F1
#
_entry.id   AF-A0AAU1F2A7-F1
#
_cell.length_a   1.000
_cell.length_b   1.000
_cell.length_c   1.000
_cell.angle_alpha   90.00
_cell.angle_beta   90.00
_cell.angle_gamma   90.00
#
_symmetry.space_group_name_H-M   'P 1'
#
loop_
_entity.id
_entity.type
_entity.pdbx_description
1 polymer ?
#
loop_
_entity_poly.entity_id
_entity_poly.type
_entity_poly.pdbx_seq_one_letter_code
_entity_poly.pdbx_strand_id
1 'polypeptide(L)'
;MISTDMMGQVRRLLDDKQTHPAAAIVLCGAALESAQRALIEARGLALTERPSLSAYTWLLRKEELITKQEAKDLEQVGRLRNAAAHGQFDELSRERAGLMEQQTTLLLSRISELQL
;
A
#
# COMPACT_ATOMS: atom_id res chain seq x y z
N MET A 1 11.49 -6.20 8.23
CA MET A 1 10.41 -5.27 8.65
C MET A 1 9.07 -5.95 8.42
N ILE A 2 8.02 -5.56 9.16
CA ILE A 2 6.67 -6.16 9.07
C ILE A 2 6.13 -6.17 7.62
N SER A 3 6.40 -5.10 6.85
CA SER A 3 6.04 -5.00 5.43
C SER A 3 6.69 -6.08 4.54
N THR A 4 7.93 -6.47 4.82
CA THR A 4 8.64 -7.53 4.07
C THR A 4 7.97 -8.89 4.24
N ASP A 5 7.52 -9.20 5.47
CA ASP A 5 6.80 -10.45 5.75
C ASP A 5 5.41 -10.45 5.09
N MET A 6 4.70 -9.31 5.13
CA MET A 6 3.43 -9.13 4.42
C MET A 6 3.57 -9.35 2.91
N MET A 7 4.62 -8.83 2.27
CA MET A 7 4.83 -9.08 0.83
C MET A 7 5.17 -10.54 0.52
N GLY A 8 5.81 -11.26 1.45
CA GLY A 8 5.95 -12.72 1.35
C GLY A 8 4.61 -13.45 1.37
N GLN A 9 3.68 -13.01 2.21
CA GLN A 9 2.30 -13.52 2.26
C GLN A 9 1.51 -13.17 0.99
N VAL A 10 1.64 -11.94 0.45
CA VAL A 10 1.01 -11.52 -0.81
C VAL A 10 1.37 -12.50 -1.92
N ARG A 11 2.66 -12.82 -2.11
CA ARG A 11 3.10 -13.75 -3.15
C ARG A 11 2.48 -15.15 -2.98
N ARG A 12 2.43 -15.67 -1.74
CA ARG A 12 1.77 -16.96 -1.47
C ARG A 12 0.27 -16.95 -1.84
N LEU A 13 -0.44 -15.85 -1.55
CA LEU A 13 -1.86 -15.70 -1.91
C LEU A 13 -2.06 -15.61 -3.43
N LEU A 14 -1.10 -15.01 -4.15
CA LEU A 14 -1.14 -14.91 -5.62
C LEU A 14 -0.78 -16.23 -6.32
N ASP A 15 0.08 -17.05 -5.70
CA ASP A 15 0.43 -18.38 -6.22
C ASP A 15 -0.68 -19.40 -5.99
N ASP A 16 -1.46 -19.26 -4.91
CA ASP A 16 -2.63 -20.10 -4.67
C ASP A 16 -3.81 -19.69 -5.57
N LYS A 17 -4.11 -20.54 -6.56
CA LYS A 17 -5.21 -20.36 -7.51
C LYS A 17 -6.59 -20.47 -6.88
N GLN A 18 -6.73 -21.09 -5.71
CA GLN A 18 -8.01 -21.24 -5.01
C GLN A 18 -8.37 -20.00 -4.20
N THR A 19 -7.38 -19.21 -3.81
CA THR A 19 -7.58 -17.98 -3.04
C THR A 19 -8.04 -16.83 -3.95
N HIS A 20 -9.06 -16.09 -3.51
CA HIS A 20 -9.55 -14.90 -4.21
C HIS A 20 -8.51 -13.76 -4.18
N PRO A 21 -8.24 -13.05 -5.30
CA PRO A 21 -7.19 -12.02 -5.37
C PRO A 21 -7.39 -10.83 -4.42
N ALA A 22 -8.62 -10.61 -3.93
CA ALA A 22 -8.93 -9.59 -2.94
C ALA A 22 -8.04 -9.68 -1.68
N ALA A 23 -7.71 -10.90 -1.23
CA ALA A 23 -6.87 -11.08 -0.04
C ALA A 23 -5.46 -10.50 -0.25
N ALA A 24 -4.85 -10.78 -1.40
CA ALA A 24 -3.55 -10.22 -1.77
C ALA A 24 -3.61 -8.68 -1.89
N ILE A 25 -4.65 -8.16 -2.53
CA ILE A 25 -4.87 -6.72 -2.71
C ILE A 25 -5.01 -5.98 -1.37
N VAL A 26 -5.79 -6.52 -0.44
CA VAL A 26 -5.94 -5.94 0.91
C VAL A 26 -4.60 -5.92 1.64
N LEU A 27 -3.84 -7.00 1.54
CA LEU A 27 -2.56 -7.13 2.23
C LEU A 27 -1.47 -6.19 1.65
N CYS A 28 -1.45 -5.96 0.33
CA CYS A 28 -0.62 -4.92 -0.29
C CYS A 28 -0.91 -3.53 0.31
N GLY A 29 -2.19 -3.16 0.43
CA GLY A 29 -2.56 -1.88 1.02
C GLY A 29 -2.19 -1.77 2.50
N ALA A 30 -2.33 -2.85 3.27
CA ALA A 30 -1.91 -2.90 4.67
C ALA A 30 -0.39 -2.72 4.83
N ALA A 31 0.40 -3.35 3.94
CA ALA A 31 1.86 -3.20 3.94
C ALA A 31 2.27 -1.74 3.71
N LEU A 32 1.66 -1.05 2.75
CA LEU A 32 1.93 0.37 2.47
C LEU A 32 1.46 1.28 3.60
N GLU A 33 0.29 1.03 4.17
CA GLU A 33 -0.23 1.81 5.30
C GLU A 33 0.72 1.70 6.51
N SER A 34 1.21 0.50 6.81
CA SER A 34 2.19 0.30 7.88
C SER A 34 3.52 0.99 7.59
N ALA A 35 3.99 0.98 6.35
CA ALA A 35 5.25 1.62 5.97
C ALA A 35 5.16 3.16 6.02
N GLN A 36 4.07 3.73 5.51
CA GLN A 36 3.85 5.18 5.58
C GLN A 36 3.70 5.67 7.03
N ARG A 37 2.98 4.92 7.87
CA ARG A 37 2.88 5.22 9.30
C ARG A 37 4.26 5.25 9.95
N ALA A 38 5.08 4.22 9.71
CA ALA A 38 6.43 4.15 10.26
C ALA A 38 7.33 5.31 9.77
N LEU A 39 7.20 5.73 8.50
CA LEU A 39 7.92 6.90 7.98
C LEU A 39 7.48 8.20 8.67
N ILE A 40 6.17 8.41 8.82
CA ILE A 40 5.60 9.57 9.53
C ILE A 40 6.11 9.63 10.97
N GLU A 41 6.09 8.51 11.68
CA GLU A 41 6.61 8.37 13.05
C GLU A 41 8.11 8.68 13.10
N ALA A 42 8.91 8.11 12.19
CA ALA A 42 10.35 8.33 12.12
C ALA A 42 10.72 9.80 11.82
N ARG A 43 9.86 10.50 11.06
CA ARG A 43 10.04 11.93 10.73
C ARG A 43 9.46 12.87 11.80
N GLY A 44 8.86 12.33 12.87
CA GLY A 44 8.24 13.12 13.94
C GLY A 44 7.02 13.93 13.47
N LEU A 45 6.36 13.50 12.39
CA LEU A 45 5.22 14.19 11.81
C LEU A 45 3.94 13.83 12.57
N ALA A 46 3.07 14.82 12.76
CA ALA A 46 1.78 14.62 13.42
C ALA A 46 0.66 14.44 12.40
N LEU A 47 -0.11 13.35 12.52
CA LEU A 47 -1.36 13.19 11.77
C LEU A 47 -2.51 13.80 12.57
N THR A 48 -3.16 14.83 12.01
CA THR A 48 -4.31 15.50 12.63
C THR A 48 -5.65 14.81 12.37
N GLU A 49 -5.68 13.89 11.41
CA GLU A 49 -6.88 13.21 10.92
C GLU A 49 -6.90 11.74 11.34
N ARG A 50 -8.02 11.06 11.07
CA ARG A 50 -8.12 9.61 11.30
C ARG A 50 -7.07 8.86 10.45
N PRO A 51 -6.27 7.96 11.07
CA PRO A 51 -5.32 7.12 10.35
C PRO A 51 -5.94 6.37 9.17
N SER A 52 -5.35 6.54 8.00
CA SER A 52 -5.68 5.80 6.78
C SER A 52 -4.56 5.97 5.76
N LEU A 53 -4.46 5.05 4.79
CA LEU A 53 -3.54 5.17 3.66
C LEU A 53 -3.61 6.54 2.97
N SER A 54 -4.82 7.07 2.74
CA SER A 54 -5.02 8.38 2.10
C SER A 54 -4.54 9.53 2.98
N ALA A 55 -4.83 9.52 4.28
CA ALA A 55 -4.40 10.56 5.21
C ALA A 55 -2.86 10.59 5.32
N TYR A 56 -2.22 9.42 5.36
CA TYR A 56 -0.76 9.32 5.34
C TYR A 56 -0.17 9.82 4.02
N THR A 57 -0.75 9.42 2.88
CA THR A 57 -0.27 9.84 1.54
C THR A 57 -0.36 11.35 1.41
N TRP A 58 -1.47 11.95 1.85
CA TRP A 58 -1.65 13.40 1.85
C TRP A 58 -0.60 14.11 2.70
N LEU A 59 -0.34 13.64 3.93
CA LEU A 59 0.64 14.23 4.82
C LEU A 59 2.05 14.15 4.22
N LEU A 60 2.46 12.99 3.72
CA LEU A 60 3.76 12.80 3.06
C LEU A 60 3.92 13.71 1.84
N ARG A 61 2.85 13.93 1.07
CA ARG A 61 2.88 14.85 -0.08
C ARG A 61 2.97 16.31 0.36
N LYS A 62 2.25 16.69 1.42
CA LYS A 62 2.26 18.04 1.99
C LYS A 62 3.64 18.42 2.53
N GLU A 63 4.30 17.49 3.21
CA GLU A 63 5.66 17.65 3.73
C GLU A 63 6.74 17.42 2.65
N GLU A 64 6.33 17.31 1.37
CA GLU A 64 7.20 17.16 0.20
C GLU A 64 8.16 15.96 0.24
N LEU A 65 7.87 14.95 1.07
CA LEU A 65 8.65 13.71 1.17
C LEU A 65 8.43 12.80 -0.05
N ILE A 66 7.26 12.91 -0.67
CA ILE A 66 6.92 12.20 -1.91
C ILE A 66 6.50 13.19 -3.00
N THR A 67 6.80 12.81 -4.23
CA THR A 67 6.43 13.52 -5.45
C THR A 67 4.93 13.40 -5.73
N LYS A 68 4.43 14.24 -6.64
CA LYS A 68 3.05 14.15 -7.14
C LYS A 68 2.76 12.79 -7.82
N GLN A 69 3.76 12.19 -8.47
CA GLN A 69 3.56 10.90 -9.14
C GLN A 69 3.45 9.77 -8.11
N GLU A 70 4.34 9.72 -7.13
CA GLU A 70 4.29 8.73 -6.04
C GLU A 70 2.97 8.81 -5.25
N ALA A 71 2.46 10.03 -5.01
CA ALA A 71 1.15 10.21 -4.40
C ALA A 71 0.02 9.59 -5.24
N LYS A 72 0.03 9.77 -6.57
CA LYS A 72 -0.95 9.16 -7.47
C LYS A 72 -0.88 7.63 -7.48
N ASP A 73 0.34 7.10 -7.40
CA ASP A 73 0.58 5.66 -7.37
C ASP A 73 0.03 5.05 -6.06
N LEU A 74 0.26 5.72 -4.93
CA LEU A 74 -0.32 5.34 -3.62
C LEU A 74 -1.85 5.44 -3.61
N GLU A 75 -2.42 6.49 -4.21
CA GLU A 75 -3.87 6.62 -4.34
C GLU A 75 -4.48 5.51 -5.21
N GLN A 76 -3.79 5.08 -6.27
CA GLN A 76 -4.24 3.98 -7.12
C GLN A 76 -4.30 2.65 -6.36
N VAL A 77 -3.25 2.35 -5.59
CA VAL A 77 -3.23 1.22 -4.66
C VAL A 77 -4.39 1.34 -3.66
N GLY A 78 -4.59 2.53 -3.08
CA GLY A 78 -5.67 2.79 -2.13
C GLY A 78 -7.06 2.52 -2.70
N ARG A 79 -7.32 2.93 -3.95
CA ARG A 79 -8.58 2.63 -4.65
C ARG A 79 -8.79 1.14 -4.81
N LEU A 80 -7.78 0.40 -5.26
CA LEU A 80 -7.90 -1.04 -5.47
C LEU A 80 -8.08 -1.81 -4.15
N ARG A 81 -7.38 -1.39 -3.08
CA ARG A 81 -7.57 -1.92 -1.73
C ARG A 81 -8.99 -1.68 -1.21
N ASN A 82 -9.56 -0.49 -1.44
CA ASN A 82 -10.92 -0.18 -1.04
C ASN A 82 -11.94 -1.02 -1.80
N ALA A 83 -11.77 -1.20 -3.11
CA ALA A 83 -12.62 -2.10 -3.89
C ALA A 83 -12.62 -3.53 -3.31
N ALA A 84 -11.44 -4.06 -2.97
CA ALA A 84 -11.32 -5.36 -2.32
C ALA A 84 -11.95 -5.41 -0.91
N ALA A 85 -11.75 -4.40 -0.08
CA ALA A 85 -12.31 -4.34 1.26
C ALA A 85 -13.85 -4.18 1.28
N HIS A 86 -14.42 -3.55 0.25
CA HIS A 86 -15.86 -3.32 0.12
C HIS A 86 -16.59 -4.37 -0.73
N GLY A 87 -15.91 -5.45 -1.13
CA GLY A 87 -16.56 -6.55 -1.85
C GLY A 87 -16.85 -6.27 -3.32
N GLN A 88 -16.21 -5.26 -3.92
CA GLN A 88 -16.33 -4.94 -5.36
C GLN A 88 -15.48 -5.90 -6.20
N PHE A 89 -15.76 -7.20 -6.09
CA PHE A 89 -14.91 -8.25 -6.62
C PHE A 89 -14.87 -8.32 -8.16
N ASP A 90 -15.91 -7.83 -8.83
CA ASP A 90 -15.96 -7.74 -10.29
C ASP A 90 -14.86 -6.85 -10.87
N GLU A 91 -14.32 -5.93 -10.07
CA GLU A 91 -13.21 -5.07 -10.46
C GLU A 91 -11.84 -5.74 -10.24
N LEU A 92 -11.78 -6.90 -9.59
CA LEU A 92 -10.54 -7.52 -9.17
C LEU A 92 -10.20 -8.69 -10.08
N SER A 93 -8.94 -8.77 -10.46
CA SER A 93 -8.40 -9.93 -11.17
C SER A 93 -7.05 -10.29 -10.58
N ARG A 94 -6.61 -11.53 -10.81
CA ARG A 94 -5.27 -11.98 -10.40
C ARG A 94 -4.17 -11.18 -11.10
N GLU A 95 -4.39 -10.80 -12.35
CA GLU A 95 -3.51 -9.89 -13.10
C GLU A 95 -3.40 -8.53 -12.41
N ARG A 96 -4.54 -7.90 -12.06
CA ARG A 96 -4.54 -6.62 -11.32
C ARG A 96 -3.87 -6.74 -9.95
N ALA A 97 -4.07 -7.86 -9.26
CA ALA A 97 -3.41 -8.12 -7.98
C ALA A 97 -1.88 -8.30 -8.13
N GLY A 98 -1.43 -8.95 -9.20
CA GLY A 98 0.00 -9.05 -9.55
C GLY A 98 0.62 -7.70 -9.89
N LEU A 99 -0.05 -6.87 -10.68
CA LEU A 99 0.40 -5.50 -10.96
C LEU A 99 0.49 -4.65 -9.69
N MET A 100 -0.49 -4.80 -8.79
CA MET A 100 -0.47 -4.12 -7.49
C MET A 100 0.68 -4.61 -6.60
N GLU A 101 1.01 -5.90 -6.60
CA GLU A 101 2.16 -6.46 -5.86
C GLU A 101 3.48 -5.83 -6.31
N GLN A 102 3.68 -5.71 -7.63
CA GLN A 102 4.86 -5.08 -8.21
C GLN A 102 4.94 -3.60 -7.84
N GLN A 103 3.85 -2.86 -8.03
CA GLN A 103 3.77 -1.44 -7.67
C GLN A 103 3.99 -1.21 -6.16
N THR A 104 3.42 -2.07 -5.32
CA THR A 104 3.59 -2.03 -3.87
C THR A 104 5.05 -2.26 -3.48
N THR A 105 5.73 -3.22 -4.11
CA THR A 105 7.15 -3.47 -3.87
C THR A 105 8.02 -2.25 -4.18
N LEU A 106 7.78 -1.59 -5.31
CA LEU A 106 8.50 -0.36 -5.68
C LEU A 106 8.27 0.78 -4.68
N LEU A 107 7.01 0.99 -4.29
CA LEU A 107 6.64 2.02 -3.32
C LEU A 107 7.22 1.75 -1.93
N LEU A 108 7.28 0.49 -1.49
CA LEU A 108 7.90 0.10 -0.22
C LEU A 108 9.41 0.33 -0.24
N SER A 109 10.10 0.04 -1.35
CA SER A 109 11.51 0.36 -1.52
C SER A 109 11.73 1.86 -1.38
N ARG A 110 10.92 2.64 -2.10
CA ARG A 110 10.98 4.10 -2.07
C ARG A 110 10.73 4.70 -0.68
N ILE A 111 9.74 4.18 0.06
CA ILE A 111 9.47 4.61 1.43
C ILE A 111 10.64 4.26 2.36
N SER A 112 11.27 3.10 2.17
CA SER A 112 12.43 2.69 2.98
C SER A 112 13.63 3.62 2.78
N GLU A 113 13.87 4.10 1.55
CA GLU A 113 14.90 5.10 1.25
C GLU A 113 14.64 6.44 1.95
N LEU A 114 13.38 6.80 2.20
CA LEU A 114 13.00 8.01 2.93
C LEU A 114 13.17 7.89 4.46
N GLN A 115 13.44 6.70 4.98
CA GLN A 115 13.68 6.49 6.41
C GLN A 115 15.16 6.62 6.79
N LEU A 116 16.06 6.61 5.80
CA LEU A 116 17.50 6.86 5.95
C LEU A 116 17.79 8.37 5.96
#